data_AF-A0A949CI08-F1
#
_entry.id   AF-A0A949CI08-F1
#
_cell.length_a   1.000
_cell.length_b   1.000
_cell.length_c   1.000
_cell.angle_alpha   90.00
_cell.angle_beta   90.00
_cell.angle_gamma   90.00
#
_symmetry.space_group_name_H-M   'P 1'
#
loop_
_entity.id
_entity.type
_entity.pdbx_description
1 polymer ?
#
loop_
_entity_poly.entity_id
_entity_poly.type
_entity_poly.pdbx_seq_one_letter_code
_entity_poly.pdbx_strand_id
1 'polypeptide(L)'
;MQQLDRWRIDPVSVLKAILAKLAKTPREPTETIPGQLWNAGKIHLAGHLREVFFIAGYRTTHGAAIKTILRTRPKSIVLMPSEIGVTRWGAASDNFVVAIESFAFLDADGVGVHRDLLENRILSFFGGPKPKARPKRRESRLGDIEALEQEFTQHLRAARDYAVTTRDLTGTPKLLPRPTREEFAKRAGVSASSVTRCMRDPAGWKLQRMWDIADDLDAIIGYRED
;
A
#
# COMPACT_ATOMS: atom_id res chain seq x y z
N MET A 1 46.94 -29.98 16.84
CA MET A 1 45.54 -29.70 17.27
C MET A 1 45.34 -28.20 17.17
N GLN A 2 44.70 -27.70 16.10
CA GLN A 2 44.44 -26.27 15.95
C GLN A 2 43.37 -25.86 16.95
N GLN A 3 43.74 -24.97 17.87
CA GLN A 3 42.82 -24.34 18.80
C GLN A 3 42.01 -23.32 17.99
N LEU A 4 40.70 -23.55 17.84
CA LEU A 4 39.81 -22.61 17.19
C LEU A 4 39.76 -21.33 18.04
N ASP A 5 40.11 -20.20 17.45
CA ASP A 5 39.94 -18.89 18.06
C ASP A 5 38.45 -18.66 18.34
N ARG A 6 38.11 -18.52 19.63
CA ARG A 6 36.74 -18.27 20.07
C ARG A 6 36.56 -16.79 20.28
N TRP A 7 35.86 -16.16 19.35
CA TRP A 7 35.46 -14.76 19.45
C TRP A 7 34.27 -14.62 20.40
N ARG A 8 34.38 -13.73 21.39
CA ARG A 8 33.26 -13.36 22.26
C ARG A 8 32.56 -12.15 21.66
N ILE A 9 31.40 -12.38 21.06
CA ILE A 9 30.55 -11.30 20.53
C ILE A 9 29.75 -10.72 21.70
N ASP A 10 29.81 -9.40 21.88
CA ASP A 10 28.87 -8.68 22.74
C ASP A 10 27.55 -8.48 21.99
N PRO A 11 26.46 -9.20 22.36
CA PRO A 11 25.19 -9.09 21.67
C PRO A 11 24.60 -7.68 21.75
N VAL A 12 24.87 -6.94 22.84
CA VAL A 12 24.32 -5.60 23.04
C VAL A 12 24.96 -4.62 22.04
N SER A 13 26.28 -4.66 21.87
CA SER A 13 26.97 -3.82 20.89
C SER A 13 26.52 -4.09 19.46
N VAL A 14 26.35 -5.36 19.08
CA VAL A 14 25.82 -5.72 17.75
C VAL A 14 24.40 -5.20 17.56
N LEU A 15 23.53 -5.37 18.57
CA LEU A 15 22.17 -4.84 18.53
C LEU A 15 22.14 -3.33 18.39
N LYS A 16 22.96 -2.59 19.13
CA LYS A 16 23.06 -1.13 19.01
C LYS A 16 23.42 -0.72 17.60
N ALA A 17 24.42 -1.38 16.99
CA ALA A 17 24.84 -1.07 15.63
C ALA A 17 23.70 -1.28 14.62
N ILE A 18 22.96 -2.38 14.75
CA ILE A 18 21.79 -2.67 13.89
C ILE A 18 20.66 -1.67 14.13
N LEU A 19 20.32 -1.41 15.40
CA LEU A 19 19.24 -0.49 15.76
C LEU A 19 19.51 0.94 15.33
N ALA A 20 20.78 1.37 15.35
CA ALA A 20 21.19 2.67 14.82
C ALA A 20 20.90 2.82 13.31
N LYS A 21 20.88 1.73 12.55
CA LYS A 21 20.49 1.73 11.13
C LYS A 21 18.97 1.63 10.92
N LEU A 22 18.26 1.02 11.86
CA LEU A 22 16.81 0.76 11.74
C LEU A 22 15.92 1.86 12.33
N ALA A 23 16.34 2.46 13.45
CA ALA A 23 15.54 3.40 14.25
C ALA A 23 16.09 4.83 14.16
N LYS A 24 15.20 5.82 14.06
CA LYS A 24 15.57 7.25 14.12
C LYS A 24 16.15 7.64 15.49
N THR A 25 15.61 7.03 16.55
CA THR A 25 16.00 7.24 17.94
C THR A 25 16.14 5.86 18.60
N PRO A 26 17.28 5.19 18.41
CA PRO A 26 17.50 3.86 18.98
C PRO A 26 17.51 3.94 20.51
N ARG A 27 16.79 3.02 21.16
CA ARG A 27 16.82 2.86 22.60
C ARG A 27 17.88 1.81 22.97
N GLU A 28 18.49 2.00 24.13
CA GLU A 28 19.37 1.01 24.74
C GLU A 28 18.64 -0.34 24.93
N PRO A 29 19.15 -1.46 24.38
CA PRO A 29 18.57 -2.77 24.60
C PRO A 29 18.55 -3.12 26.09
N THR A 30 17.38 -3.46 26.62
CA THR A 30 17.22 -3.85 28.02
C THR A 30 17.12 -5.36 28.14
N GLU A 31 18.01 -5.97 28.91
CA GLU A 31 17.98 -7.41 29.17
C GLU A 31 16.72 -7.77 29.97
N THR A 32 15.92 -8.69 29.44
CA THR A 32 14.66 -9.18 30.04
C THR A 32 14.81 -10.58 30.61
N ILE A 33 15.62 -11.43 29.95
CA ILE A 33 16.07 -12.71 30.48
C ILE A 33 17.60 -12.75 30.37
N PRO A 34 18.33 -12.93 31.48
CA PRO A 34 19.79 -12.90 31.51
C PRO A 34 20.43 -13.80 30.45
N GLY A 35 21.30 -13.21 29.63
CA GLY A 35 22.06 -13.85 28.58
C GLY A 35 21.21 -14.42 27.43
N GLN A 36 19.90 -14.12 27.37
CA GLN A 36 19.03 -14.74 26.39
C GLN A 36 18.04 -13.83 25.68
N LEU A 37 17.33 -12.96 26.38
CA LEU A 37 16.30 -12.12 25.75
C LEU A 37 16.54 -10.66 26.09
N TRP A 38 16.61 -9.83 25.05
CA TRP A 38 16.71 -8.39 25.17
C TRP A 38 15.51 -7.73 24.48
N ASN A 39 14.96 -6.70 25.12
CA ASN A 39 13.98 -5.79 24.53
C ASN A 39 14.73 -4.60 23.93
N ALA A 40 14.67 -4.47 22.61
CA ALA A 40 15.33 -3.41 21.84
C ALA A 40 14.43 -2.16 21.66
N GLY A 41 13.30 -2.11 22.35
CA GLY A 41 12.34 -1.02 22.27
C GLY A 41 11.42 -1.14 21.06
N LYS A 42 11.01 0.00 20.51
CA LYS A 42 10.06 0.06 19.39
C LYS A 42 10.69 0.76 18.19
N ILE A 43 10.48 0.19 17.00
CA ILE A 43 10.98 0.76 15.74
C ILE A 43 9.84 0.87 14.72
N HIS A 44 9.94 1.87 13.85
CA HIS A 44 9.03 2.02 12.71
C HIS A 44 9.59 1.25 11.52
N LEU A 45 8.94 0.14 11.17
CA LEU A 45 9.24 -0.68 9.99
C LEU A 45 7.95 -1.01 9.26
N ALA A 46 8.01 -1.05 7.93
CA ALA A 46 6.88 -1.42 7.08
C ALA A 46 5.61 -0.58 7.38
N GLY A 47 5.79 0.72 7.66
CA GLY A 47 4.70 1.66 7.97
C GLY A 47 4.10 1.52 9.38
N HIS A 48 4.64 0.67 10.25
CA HIS A 48 4.09 0.45 11.59
C HIS A 48 5.15 0.51 12.69
N LEU A 49 4.73 1.02 13.86
CA LEU A 49 5.51 0.91 15.09
C LEU A 49 5.39 -0.51 15.66
N ARG A 50 6.53 -1.17 15.89
CA ARG A 50 6.61 -2.56 16.35
C ARG A 50 7.64 -2.68 17.46
N GLU A 51 7.33 -3.47 18.49
CA GLU A 51 8.30 -3.82 19.53
C GLU A 51 9.29 -4.85 18.98
N VAL A 52 10.56 -4.73 19.36
CA VAL A 52 11.64 -5.59 18.85
C VAL A 52 12.29 -6.30 20.01
N PHE A 53 12.45 -7.61 19.84
CA PHE A 53 13.20 -8.45 20.74
C PHE A 53 14.38 -9.05 20.02
N PHE A 54 15.43 -9.35 20.79
CA PHE A 54 16.55 -10.15 20.32
C PHE A 54 16.71 -11.36 21.22
N ILE A 55 16.93 -12.52 20.60
CA ILE A 55 17.20 -13.78 21.29
C ILE A 55 18.58 -14.30 20.85
N ALA A 56 19.52 -14.42 21.78
CA ALA A 56 20.90 -14.83 21.46
C ALA A 56 21.02 -16.28 20.94
N GLY A 57 20.01 -17.13 21.18
CA GLY A 57 19.93 -18.45 20.58
C GLY A 57 18.84 -19.33 21.22
N TYR A 58 18.53 -20.46 20.61
CA TYR A 58 17.55 -21.38 21.20
C TYR A 58 18.17 -22.21 22.33
N ARG A 59 17.80 -21.92 23.58
CA ARG A 59 18.08 -22.76 24.75
C ARG A 59 16.78 -23.25 25.36
N THR A 60 16.64 -24.57 25.50
CA THR A 60 15.45 -25.22 26.06
C THR A 60 15.11 -24.72 27.46
N THR A 61 16.12 -24.43 28.29
CA THR A 61 15.97 -23.94 29.66
C THR A 61 15.22 -22.60 29.78
N HIS A 62 15.30 -21.74 28.76
CA HIS A 62 14.65 -20.42 28.78
C HIS A 62 13.47 -20.31 27.82
N GLY A 63 13.23 -21.36 27.01
CA GLY A 63 12.20 -21.35 25.96
C GLY A 63 10.81 -21.04 26.49
N ALA A 64 10.40 -21.65 27.60
CA ALA A 64 9.08 -21.42 28.20
C ALA A 64 8.89 -19.97 28.67
N ALA A 65 9.89 -19.40 29.35
CA ALA A 65 9.85 -18.01 29.83
C ALA A 65 9.77 -17.01 28.67
N ILE A 66 10.58 -17.20 27.62
CA ILE A 66 10.57 -16.36 26.43
C ILE A 66 9.21 -16.45 25.72
N LYS A 67 8.65 -17.66 25.55
CA LYS A 67 7.32 -17.84 24.94
C LYS A 67 6.23 -17.09 25.71
N THR A 68 6.24 -17.13 27.04
CA THR A 68 5.28 -16.40 27.87
C THR A 68 5.35 -14.90 27.60
N ILE A 69 6.56 -14.33 27.49
CA ILE A 69 6.76 -12.92 27.17
C ILE A 69 6.25 -12.59 25.76
N LEU A 70 6.62 -13.39 24.75
CA LEU A 70 6.27 -13.16 23.36
C LEU A 70 4.76 -13.31 23.09
N ARG A 71 4.08 -14.24 23.77
CA ARG A 71 2.62 -14.45 23.64
C ARG A 71 1.81 -13.21 24.00
N THR A 72 2.29 -12.39 24.93
CA THR A 72 1.64 -11.11 25.29
C THR A 72 1.88 -10.01 24.26
N ARG A 73 2.74 -10.25 23.26
CA ARG A 73 3.21 -9.27 22.26
C ARG A 73 3.17 -9.88 20.86
N PRO A 74 2.02 -10.32 20.35
CA PRO A 74 1.93 -11.09 19.09
C PRO A 74 2.43 -10.33 17.85
N LYS A 75 2.49 -9.00 17.92
CA LYS A 75 2.97 -8.14 16.82
C LYS A 75 4.43 -7.74 16.96
N SER A 76 5.20 -8.32 17.88
CA SER A 76 6.63 -7.99 17.99
C SER A 76 7.46 -8.68 16.91
N ILE A 77 8.57 -8.04 16.56
CA ILE A 77 9.63 -8.57 15.69
C ILE A 77 10.67 -9.24 16.59
N VAL A 78 11.08 -10.45 16.26
CA VAL A 78 12.07 -11.21 17.00
C VAL A 78 13.30 -11.40 16.10
N LEU A 79 14.42 -10.82 16.53
CA LEU A 79 15.71 -10.94 15.88
C LEU A 79 16.47 -12.14 16.46
N MET A 80 16.94 -13.00 15.58
CA MET A 80 17.83 -14.13 15.88
C MET A 80 19.19 -13.89 15.22
N PRO A 81 20.31 -14.41 15.74
CA PRO A 81 21.58 -14.34 15.04
C PRO A 81 21.53 -14.99 13.66
N SER A 82 21.00 -16.22 13.58
CA SER A 82 21.03 -17.05 12.37
C SER A 82 19.68 -17.67 12.01
N GLU A 83 19.53 -18.06 10.75
CA GLU A 83 18.33 -18.71 10.19
C GLU A 83 18.08 -20.08 10.82
N ILE A 84 19.13 -20.79 11.27
CA ILE A 84 18.97 -22.02 12.09
C ILE A 84 18.18 -21.70 13.38
N GLY A 85 18.44 -20.55 13.98
CA GLY A 85 17.71 -20.06 15.14
C GLY A 85 16.25 -19.71 14.80
N VAL A 86 16.03 -19.10 13.63
CA VAL A 86 14.69 -18.76 13.11
C VAL A 86 13.84 -20.01 12.94
N THR A 87 14.36 -21.07 12.32
CA THR A 87 13.59 -22.33 12.13
C THR A 87 13.08 -22.89 13.46
N ARG A 88 13.92 -22.88 14.50
CA ARG A 88 13.55 -23.39 15.83
C ARG A 88 12.52 -22.50 16.53
N TRP A 89 12.65 -21.18 16.42
CA TRP A 89 11.76 -20.23 17.09
C TRP A 89 10.47 -19.95 16.32
N GLY A 90 10.51 -19.94 14.98
CA GLY A 90 9.35 -19.77 14.11
C GLY A 90 8.37 -20.92 14.23
N ALA A 91 8.83 -22.15 14.47
CA ALA A 91 7.95 -23.27 14.82
C ALA A 91 7.36 -23.16 16.24
N ALA A 92 7.91 -22.30 17.08
CA ALA A 92 7.65 -22.26 18.52
C ALA A 92 6.86 -21.01 18.97
N SER A 93 6.60 -20.07 18.07
CA SER A 93 5.97 -18.77 18.32
C SER A 93 5.31 -18.22 17.05
N ASP A 94 4.15 -17.59 17.20
CA ASP A 94 3.43 -16.90 16.10
C ASP A 94 3.98 -15.49 15.81
N ASN A 95 5.09 -15.10 16.45
CA ASN A 95 5.73 -13.83 16.20
C ASN A 95 6.52 -13.86 14.88
N PHE A 96 6.74 -12.68 14.30
CA PHE A 96 7.66 -12.57 13.17
C PHE A 96 9.09 -12.77 13.67
N VAL A 97 9.71 -13.88 13.28
CA VAL A 97 11.10 -14.22 13.61
C VAL A 97 11.97 -14.05 12.37
N VAL A 98 13.10 -13.37 12.50
CA VAL A 98 14.02 -13.10 11.38
C VAL A 98 15.48 -13.15 11.84
N ALA A 99 16.35 -13.68 10.98
CA ALA A 99 17.76 -13.78 11.26
C ALA A 99 18.49 -12.48 10.90
N ILE A 100 19.38 -12.01 11.77
CA ILE A 100 20.26 -10.88 11.53
C ILE A 100 21.14 -11.15 10.31
N GLU A 101 21.71 -12.36 10.18
CA GLU A 101 22.54 -12.72 9.03
C GLU A 101 21.83 -12.62 7.67
N SER A 102 20.49 -12.59 7.66
CA SER A 102 19.70 -12.50 6.43
C SER A 102 19.52 -11.07 5.91
N PHE A 103 19.79 -10.05 6.73
CA PHE A 103 19.56 -8.66 6.36
C PHE A 103 20.68 -7.70 6.80
N ALA A 104 21.53 -8.08 7.75
CA ALA A 104 22.68 -7.29 8.16
C ALA A 104 23.92 -7.77 7.42
N PHE A 105 24.80 -6.84 7.08
CA PHE A 105 26.08 -7.10 6.45
C PHE A 105 27.17 -6.26 7.10
N LEU A 106 28.44 -6.61 6.87
CA LEU A 106 29.58 -5.82 7.31
C LEU A 106 30.26 -5.23 6.06
N ASP A 107 30.47 -3.92 6.06
CA ASP A 107 31.22 -3.20 5.05
C ASP A 107 32.37 -2.39 5.70
N ALA A 108 33.05 -1.56 4.89
CA ALA A 108 34.16 -0.73 5.36
C ALA A 108 33.74 0.32 6.41
N ASP A 109 32.47 0.73 6.42
CA ASP A 109 31.90 1.73 7.33
C ASP A 109 31.21 1.07 8.54
N GLY A 110 31.25 -0.26 8.64
CA GLY A 110 30.76 -1.06 9.75
C GLY A 110 29.52 -1.87 9.40
N VAL A 111 28.54 -1.91 10.31
CA VAL A 111 27.34 -2.73 10.14
C VAL A 111 26.34 -2.04 9.21
N GLY A 112 26.09 -2.64 8.05
CA GLY A 112 25.05 -2.28 7.11
C GLY A 112 23.77 -3.11 7.31
N VAL A 113 22.64 -2.59 6.82
CA VAL A 113 21.33 -3.27 6.90
C VAL A 113 20.55 -3.10 5.59
N HIS A 114 20.13 -4.20 4.98
CA HIS A 114 19.17 -4.26 3.89
C HIS A 114 17.75 -4.02 4.42
N ARG A 115 17.43 -2.75 4.69
CA ARG A 115 16.14 -2.33 5.26
C ARG A 115 14.95 -2.77 4.40
N ASP A 116 15.03 -2.61 3.08
CA ASP A 116 13.91 -2.94 2.18
C ASP A 116 13.58 -4.43 2.20
N LEU A 117 14.60 -5.29 2.27
CA LEU A 117 14.41 -6.74 2.40
C LEU A 117 13.68 -7.09 3.70
N LEU A 118 14.11 -6.49 4.81
CA LEU A 118 13.48 -6.68 6.11
C LEU A 118 12.02 -6.19 6.10
N GLU A 119 11.76 -4.99 5.57
CA GLU A 119 10.41 -4.45 5.49
C GLU A 119 9.50 -5.31 4.60
N ASN A 120 9.98 -5.81 3.46
CA ASN A 120 9.22 -6.73 2.61
C ASN A 120 8.87 -8.04 3.34
N ARG A 121 9.80 -8.64 4.09
CA ARG A 121 9.50 -9.85 4.89
C ARG A 121 8.46 -9.59 5.98
N ILE A 122 8.53 -8.43 6.64
CA ILE A 122 7.55 -8.00 7.66
C ILE A 122 6.16 -7.85 7.02
N LEU A 123 6.07 -7.23 5.84
CA LEU A 123 4.83 -7.10 5.09
C LEU A 123 4.26 -8.46 4.68
N SER A 124 5.09 -9.37 4.18
CA SER A 124 4.64 -10.73 3.83
C SER A 124 4.09 -11.49 5.04
N PHE A 125 4.70 -11.33 6.22
CA PHE A 125 4.30 -12.05 7.42
C PHE A 125 3.03 -11.50 8.08
N PHE A 126 2.98 -10.20 8.37
CA PHE A 126 1.83 -9.60 9.06
C PHE A 126 0.63 -9.35 8.14
N GLY A 127 0.79 -9.62 6.84
CA GLY A 127 -0.04 -9.06 5.79
C GLY A 127 0.34 -7.59 5.59
N GLY A 128 0.75 -7.25 4.37
CA GLY A 128 1.06 -5.86 4.05
C GLY A 128 -0.19 -5.01 4.26
N PRO A 129 -0.05 -3.67 4.36
CA PRO A 129 -1.23 -2.84 4.25
C PRO A 129 -1.93 -3.26 2.96
N LYS A 130 -3.23 -3.59 3.04
CA LYS A 130 -4.09 -3.63 1.83
C LYS A 130 -3.66 -2.41 1.03
N PRO A 131 -3.16 -2.57 -0.21
CA PRO A 131 -2.52 -1.49 -0.92
C PRO A 131 -3.46 -0.28 -0.82
N LYS A 132 -3.02 0.78 -0.13
CA LYS A 132 -3.72 2.06 -0.20
C LYS A 132 -3.82 2.31 -1.69
N ALA A 133 -5.05 2.32 -2.22
CA ALA A 133 -5.29 2.51 -3.63
C ALA A 133 -4.37 3.63 -4.08
N ARG A 134 -3.38 3.29 -4.91
CA ARG A 134 -2.45 4.29 -5.45
C ARG A 134 -3.35 5.36 -6.07
N PRO A 135 -3.09 6.67 -5.87
CA PRO A 135 -3.82 7.66 -6.62
C PRO A 135 -3.68 7.28 -8.10
N LYS A 136 -4.81 6.92 -8.73
CA LYS A 136 -4.88 6.51 -10.15
C LYS A 136 -4.00 7.50 -10.92
N ARG A 137 -2.95 6.98 -11.57
CA ARG A 137 -2.03 7.76 -12.40
C ARG A 137 -2.83 8.76 -13.24
N ARG A 138 -2.29 9.95 -13.47
CA ARG A 138 -2.90 10.99 -14.32
C ARG A 138 -3.34 10.43 -15.69
N GLU A 139 -2.60 9.43 -16.21
CA GLU A 139 -2.94 8.61 -17.38
C GLU A 139 -4.30 7.91 -17.28
N SER A 140 -4.64 7.32 -16.12
CA SER A 140 -5.95 6.69 -15.91
C SER A 140 -7.09 7.71 -15.81
N ARG A 141 -6.81 8.97 -15.49
CA ARG A 141 -7.85 10.02 -15.48
C ARG A 141 -8.12 10.55 -16.88
N LEU A 142 -7.08 10.70 -17.69
CA LEU A 142 -7.26 11.01 -19.11
C LEU A 142 -8.07 9.91 -19.81
N GLY A 143 -7.80 8.63 -19.52
CA GLY A 143 -8.64 7.53 -20.01
C GLY A 143 -10.09 7.58 -19.51
N ASP A 144 -10.32 7.93 -18.23
CA ASP A 144 -11.68 8.11 -17.71
C ASP A 144 -12.38 9.33 -18.39
N ILE A 145 -11.65 10.40 -18.74
CA ILE A 145 -12.17 11.57 -19.48
C ILE A 145 -12.54 11.18 -20.91
N GLU A 146 -11.64 10.51 -21.64
CA GLU A 146 -11.87 10.06 -23.01
C GLU A 146 -13.07 9.12 -23.12
N ALA A 147 -13.20 8.15 -22.21
CA ALA A 147 -14.35 7.26 -22.14
C ALA A 147 -15.66 8.02 -21.92
N LEU A 148 -15.65 9.04 -21.05
CA LEU A 148 -16.82 9.88 -20.82
C LEU A 148 -17.16 10.75 -22.04
N GLU A 149 -16.15 11.30 -22.73
CA GLU A 149 -16.37 12.10 -23.95
C GLU A 149 -17.01 11.26 -25.05
N GLN A 150 -16.56 10.01 -25.22
CA GLN A 150 -17.13 9.09 -26.20
C GLN A 150 -18.60 8.79 -25.91
N GLU A 151 -18.97 8.59 -24.65
CA GLU A 151 -20.36 8.39 -24.25
C GLU A 151 -21.21 9.65 -24.42
N PHE A 152 -20.68 10.85 -24.11
CA PHE A 152 -21.41 12.10 -24.38
C PHE A 152 -21.66 12.30 -25.86
N THR A 153 -20.68 11.99 -26.68
CA THR A 153 -20.78 12.09 -28.13
C THR A 153 -21.92 11.21 -28.65
N GLN A 154 -21.97 9.94 -28.21
CA GLN A 154 -23.05 9.03 -28.57
C GLN A 154 -24.41 9.50 -28.08
N HIS A 155 -24.49 10.02 -26.84
CA HIS A 155 -25.73 10.53 -26.30
C HIS A 155 -26.25 11.75 -27.06
N LEU A 156 -25.38 12.72 -27.38
CA LEU A 156 -25.75 13.92 -28.14
C LEU A 156 -26.22 13.57 -29.56
N ARG A 157 -25.58 12.61 -30.22
CA ARG A 157 -26.05 12.08 -31.51
C ARG A 157 -27.45 11.49 -31.39
N ALA A 158 -27.67 10.61 -30.42
CA ALA A 158 -28.98 10.01 -30.19
C ALA A 158 -30.06 11.04 -29.83
N ALA A 159 -29.70 12.07 -29.05
CA ALA A 159 -30.60 13.16 -28.69
C ALA A 159 -30.97 14.02 -29.91
N ARG A 160 -30.01 14.30 -30.80
CA ARG A 160 -30.25 15.01 -32.05
C ARG A 160 -31.14 14.20 -32.98
N ASP A 161 -30.85 12.93 -33.18
CA ASP A 161 -31.66 12.03 -34.02
C ASP A 161 -33.09 11.94 -33.50
N TYR A 162 -33.26 11.85 -32.17
CA TYR A 162 -34.57 11.87 -31.53
C TYR A 162 -35.30 13.20 -31.73
N ALA A 163 -34.62 14.34 -31.59
CA ALA A 163 -35.22 15.66 -31.80
C ALA A 163 -35.67 15.87 -33.25
N VAL A 164 -34.88 15.42 -34.23
CA VAL A 164 -35.24 15.45 -35.66
C VAL A 164 -36.42 14.52 -35.94
N THR A 165 -36.37 13.28 -35.45
CA THR A 165 -37.45 12.30 -35.67
C THR A 165 -38.77 12.76 -35.06
N THR A 166 -38.75 13.33 -33.86
CA THR A 166 -39.96 13.84 -33.21
C THR A 166 -40.52 15.08 -33.91
N ARG A 167 -39.67 15.96 -34.42
CA ARG A 167 -40.11 17.07 -35.28
C ARG A 167 -40.79 16.57 -36.55
N ASP A 168 -40.22 15.57 -37.20
CA ASP A 168 -40.74 15.06 -38.47
C ASP A 168 -42.06 14.29 -38.27
N LEU A 169 -42.22 13.58 -37.15
CA LEU A 169 -43.42 12.81 -36.83
C LEU A 169 -44.55 13.64 -36.20
N THR A 170 -44.22 14.62 -35.36
CA THR A 170 -45.19 15.33 -34.51
C THR A 170 -45.22 16.83 -34.74
N GLY A 171 -44.38 17.36 -35.63
CA GLY A 171 -44.22 18.79 -35.91
C GLY A 171 -43.42 19.55 -34.85
N THR A 172 -43.16 18.96 -33.67
CA THR A 172 -42.46 19.61 -32.56
C THR A 172 -41.24 18.79 -32.12
N PRO A 173 -40.01 19.35 -32.19
CA PRO A 173 -38.83 18.66 -31.69
C PRO A 173 -38.91 18.47 -30.18
N LYS A 174 -38.52 17.29 -29.69
CA LYS A 174 -38.47 16.98 -28.27
C LYS A 174 -37.05 16.58 -27.85
N LEU A 175 -36.68 17.01 -26.64
CA LEU A 175 -35.42 16.66 -26.03
C LEU A 175 -35.44 15.20 -25.55
N LEU A 176 -34.39 14.45 -25.87
CA LEU A 176 -34.17 13.17 -25.23
C LEU A 176 -33.74 13.44 -23.77
N PRO A 177 -34.36 12.79 -22.76
CA PRO A 177 -33.99 13.02 -21.37
C PRO A 177 -32.50 12.77 -21.14
N ARG A 178 -31.82 13.74 -20.53
CA ARG A 178 -30.41 13.63 -20.14
C ARG A 178 -30.26 12.49 -19.11
N PRO A 179 -29.38 11.50 -19.35
CA PRO A 179 -29.08 10.47 -18.38
C PRO A 179 -28.52 11.07 -17.10
N THR A 180 -28.81 10.42 -15.98
CA THR A 180 -28.20 10.77 -14.70
C THR A 180 -26.69 10.54 -14.73
N ARG A 181 -25.95 11.19 -13.82
CA ARG A 181 -24.49 10.98 -13.71
C ARG A 181 -24.13 9.54 -13.39
N GLU A 182 -24.99 8.82 -12.68
CA GLU A 182 -24.80 7.40 -12.36
C GLU A 182 -24.98 6.51 -13.60
N GLU A 183 -25.99 6.80 -14.43
CA GLU A 183 -26.18 6.10 -15.70
C GLU A 183 -25.04 6.35 -16.67
N PHE A 184 -24.55 7.60 -16.75
CA PHE A 184 -23.37 7.95 -17.54
C PHE A 184 -22.12 7.20 -17.07
N ALA A 185 -21.89 7.15 -15.76
CA ALA A 185 -20.76 6.41 -15.17
C ALA A 185 -20.82 4.93 -15.57
N LYS A 186 -22.01 4.32 -15.47
CA LYS A 186 -22.23 2.91 -15.81
C LYS A 186 -21.98 2.63 -17.30
N ARG A 187 -22.44 3.50 -18.20
CA ARG A 187 -22.23 3.35 -19.66
C ARG A 187 -20.76 3.52 -20.04
N ALA A 188 -20.07 4.49 -19.44
CA ALA A 188 -18.64 4.74 -19.68
C ALA A 188 -17.69 3.77 -18.95
N GLY A 189 -18.20 2.83 -18.15
CA GLY A 189 -17.37 1.89 -17.39
C GLY A 189 -16.54 2.53 -16.28
N VAL A 190 -16.90 3.74 -15.82
CA VAL A 190 -16.20 4.47 -14.76
C VAL A 190 -17.03 4.55 -13.48
N SER A 191 -16.41 4.92 -12.36
CA SER A 191 -17.15 5.10 -11.11
C SER A 191 -17.96 6.40 -11.12
N ALA A 192 -19.11 6.46 -10.45
CA ALA A 192 -19.90 7.71 -10.31
C ALA A 192 -19.07 8.84 -9.67
N SER A 193 -18.17 8.50 -8.73
CA SER A 193 -17.23 9.45 -8.14
C SER A 193 -16.21 9.99 -9.14
N SER A 194 -15.84 9.20 -10.15
CA SER A 194 -14.94 9.62 -11.25
C SER A 194 -15.61 10.66 -12.13
N VAL A 195 -16.91 10.55 -12.44
CA VAL A 195 -17.64 11.51 -13.29
C VAL A 195 -17.58 12.92 -12.72
N THR A 196 -17.94 13.08 -11.44
CA THR A 196 -17.90 14.39 -10.77
C THR A 196 -16.49 14.97 -10.72
N ARG A 197 -15.47 14.11 -10.58
CA ARG A 197 -14.07 14.52 -10.55
C ARG A 197 -13.55 14.91 -11.94
N CYS A 198 -13.91 14.18 -13.00
CA CYS A 198 -13.50 14.46 -14.37
C CYS A 198 -14.15 15.74 -14.90
N MET A 199 -15.44 15.96 -14.60
CA MET A 199 -16.12 17.23 -14.94
C MET A 199 -15.49 18.43 -14.25
N ARG A 200 -14.80 18.27 -13.11
CA ARG A 200 -14.11 19.37 -12.41
C ARG A 200 -12.62 19.48 -12.76
N ASP A 201 -12.10 18.57 -13.58
CA ASP A 201 -10.69 18.57 -13.99
C ASP A 201 -10.49 19.60 -15.11
N PRO A 202 -9.42 20.42 -15.09
CA PRO A 202 -9.13 21.37 -16.17
C PRO A 202 -9.03 20.72 -17.55
N ALA A 203 -8.58 19.46 -17.62
CA ALA A 203 -8.53 18.71 -18.88
C ALA A 203 -9.91 18.23 -19.35
N GLY A 204 -10.91 18.20 -18.48
CA GLY A 204 -12.28 17.72 -18.76
C GLY A 204 -13.28 18.84 -19.07
N TRP A 205 -12.83 20.04 -19.44
CA TRP A 205 -13.71 21.17 -19.76
C TRP A 205 -14.75 20.85 -20.84
N LYS A 206 -14.38 20.01 -21.81
CA LYS A 206 -15.27 19.55 -22.89
C LYS A 206 -16.46 18.75 -22.36
N LEU A 207 -16.28 17.96 -21.31
CA LEU A 207 -17.36 17.21 -20.66
C LEU A 207 -18.43 18.13 -20.05
N GLN A 208 -18.04 19.24 -19.45
CA GLN A 208 -19.00 20.22 -18.92
C GLN A 208 -19.81 20.83 -20.06
N ARG A 209 -19.13 21.26 -21.14
CA ARG A 209 -19.82 21.83 -22.29
C ARG A 209 -20.81 20.85 -22.93
N MET A 210 -20.44 19.58 -23.07
CA MET A 210 -21.35 18.55 -23.59
C MET A 210 -22.53 18.28 -22.66
N TRP A 211 -22.33 18.38 -21.34
CA TRP A 211 -23.40 18.25 -20.34
C TRP A 211 -24.44 19.37 -20.44
N ASP A 212 -23.98 20.59 -20.70
CA ASP A 212 -24.83 21.76 -20.86
C ASP A 212 -25.61 21.70 -22.19
N ILE A 213 -24.93 21.30 -23.29
CA ILE A 213 -25.59 21.08 -24.59
C ILE A 213 -26.71 20.04 -24.46
N ALA A 214 -26.51 18.96 -23.70
CA ALA A 214 -27.52 17.90 -23.54
C ALA A 214 -28.83 18.36 -22.89
N ASP A 215 -28.89 19.58 -22.33
CA ASP A 215 -30.08 20.19 -21.72
C ASP A 215 -30.71 21.28 -22.62
N ASP A 216 -30.11 21.58 -23.78
CA ASP A 216 -30.51 22.67 -24.67
C ASP A 216 -30.88 22.11 -26.06
N LEU A 217 -32.16 22.21 -26.40
CA LEU A 217 -32.72 21.67 -27.64
C LEU A 217 -32.13 22.33 -28.89
N ASP A 218 -31.93 23.65 -28.87
CA ASP A 218 -31.39 24.39 -30.00
C ASP A 218 -29.90 24.05 -30.19
N ALA A 219 -29.17 23.93 -29.08
CA ALA A 219 -27.77 23.53 -29.09
C ALA A 219 -27.58 22.09 -29.62
N ILE A 220 -28.48 21.15 -29.29
CA ILE A 220 -28.43 19.76 -29.80
C ILE A 220 -28.69 19.70 -31.29
N ILE A 221 -29.68 20.45 -31.80
CA ILE A 221 -29.98 20.47 -33.24
C ILE A 221 -28.81 21.08 -34.02
N GLY A 222 -28.16 22.09 -33.46
CA GLY A 222 -26.97 22.75 -34.03
C GLY A 222 -25.65 22.00 -33.82
N TYR A 223 -25.61 20.94 -32.99
CA TYR A 223 -24.38 20.25 -32.64
C TYR A 223 -23.72 19.59 -33.85
N ARG A 224 -22.50 20.03 -34.15
CA ARG A 224 -21.57 19.42 -35.11
C ARG A 224 -20.34 18.99 -34.31
N GLU A 225 -19.89 17.76 -34.55
CA GLU A 225 -18.62 17.33 -33.99
C GLU A 225 -17.48 18.07 -34.70
N ASP A 226 -16.55 18.59 -33.91
CA ASP A 226 -15.26 19.08 -34.38
C ASP A 226 -14.34 17.90 -34.74
#